data_AF-A0A7W0XAF8-F1
#
_entry.id   AF-A0A7W0XAF8-F1
#
_cell.length_a   1.000
_cell.length_b   1.000
_cell.length_c   1.000
_cell.angle_alpha   90.00
_cell.angle_beta   90.00
_cell.angle_gamma   90.00
#
_symmetry.space_group_name_H-M   'P 1'
#
loop_
_entity.id
_entity.type
_entity.pdbx_description
1 polymer ?
#
loop_
_entity_poly.entity_id
_entity_poly.type
_entity_poly.pdbx_seq_one_letter_code
_entity_poly.pdbx_strand_id
1 'polypeptide(L)' 'MDDLDPALLQYFGFTEFRAGQREACEAALGDRDVLVVMPTGSGKSLCYQLPGLMRDDLTIV' A
#
# COMPACT_ATOMS: atom_id res chain seq x y z
N MET A 1 13.16 -3.86 6.36
CA MET A 1 11.85 -4.45 5.99
C MET A 1 10.88 -3.74 6.88
N ASP A 2 10.34 -2.63 6.37
CA ASP A 2 9.48 -1.77 7.16
C ASP A 2 8.19 -2.50 7.49
N ASP A 3 7.78 -2.41 8.74
CA ASP A 3 6.57 -3.08 9.20
C ASP A 3 5.35 -2.29 8.67
N LEU A 4 4.62 -2.92 7.75
CA LEU A 4 3.46 -2.35 7.08
C LEU A 4 2.25 -2.21 8.02
N ASP A 5 2.14 -3.04 9.06
CA ASP A 5 0.98 -3.06 9.94
C ASP A 5 0.87 -1.81 10.83
N PRO A 6 1.96 -1.33 11.47
CA PRO A 6 1.96 -0.04 12.16
C PRO A 6 1.58 1.13 11.25
N ALA A 7 2.11 1.16 10.02
CA ALA A 7 1.83 2.23 9.07
C ALA A 7 0.36 2.21 8.60
N LEU A 8 -0.18 1.02 8.31
CA LEU A 8 -1.59 0.82 7.99
C LEU A 8 -2.50 1.36 9.10
N LEU A 9 -2.19 1.02 10.36
CA LEU A 9 -2.94 1.50 11.50
C LEU A 9 -2.81 3.01 11.68
N GLN A 10 -1.58 3.55 11.59
CA GLN A 10 -1.29 4.96 11.81
C GLN A 10 -1.97 5.86 10.77
N TYR A 11 -1.88 5.53 9.48
CA TYR A 11 -2.35 6.40 8.42
C TYR A 11 -3.81 6.14 8.01
N PHE A 12 -4.30 4.91 8.17
CA PHE A 12 -5.64 4.53 7.69
C PHE A 12 -6.56 3.98 8.79
N GLY A 13 -6.06 3.69 9.99
CA GLY A 13 -6.86 3.13 11.08
C GLY A 13 -7.32 1.70 10.85
N PHE A 14 -6.75 0.99 9.88
CA PHE A 14 -7.06 -0.42 9.62
C PHE A 14 -6.10 -1.33 10.37
N THR A 15 -6.62 -2.47 10.84
CA THR A 15 -5.84 -3.49 11.56
C THR A 15 -5.42 -4.66 10.68
N GLU A 16 -5.94 -4.72 9.45
CA GLU A 16 -5.64 -5.79 8.50
C GLU A 16 -5.73 -5.30 7.06
N PHE A 17 -4.91 -5.89 6.20
CA PHE A 17 -4.99 -5.72 4.76
C PHE A 17 -6.11 -6.58 4.18
N ARG A 18 -6.76 -6.09 3.13
CA ARG A 18 -7.57 -6.93 2.25
C ARG A 18 -6.65 -7.73 1.32
N ALA A 19 -7.19 -8.82 0.76
CA ALA A 19 -6.45 -9.70 -0.15
C ALA A 19 -5.72 -8.93 -1.26
N GLY A 20 -4.43 -9.18 -1.42
CA GLY A 20 -3.57 -8.59 -2.45
C GLY A 20 -3.04 -7.18 -2.14
N GLN A 21 -3.54 -6.49 -1.10
CA GLN A 21 -3.06 -5.15 -0.78
C GLN A 21 -1.65 -5.17 -0.19
N ARG A 22 -1.37 -6.09 0.74
CA ARG A 22 -0.04 -6.22 1.36
C ARG A 22 1.02 -6.49 0.30
N GLU A 23 0.77 -7.47 -0.57
CA GLU A 23 1.69 -7.88 -1.61
C GLU A 23 1.97 -6.75 -2.61
N ALA A 24 0.96 -5.92 -2.91
CA ALA A 24 1.12 -4.74 -3.76
C ALA A 24 1.95 -3.65 -3.07
N CYS A 25 1.71 -3.37 -1.78
CA CYS A 25 2.49 -2.40 -1.02
C CYS A 25 3.95 -2.85 -0.85
N GLU A 26 4.19 -4.12 -0.56
CA GLU A 26 5.53 -4.70 -0.46
C GLU A 26 6.28 -4.66 -1.80
N ALA A 27 5.58 -4.86 -2.93
CA ALA A 27 6.17 -4.69 -4.25
C ALA A 27 6.58 -3.22 -4.49
N ALA A 28 5.69 -2.28 -4.23
CA ALA A 28 5.95 -0.85 -4.42
C ALA A 28 7.07 -0.31 -3.52
N LEU A 29 7.11 -0.70 -2.24
CA LEU A 29 8.18 -0.33 -1.31
C LEU A 29 9.52 -1.03 -1.64
N GLY A 30 9.46 -2.19 -2.28
CA GLY A 30 10.64 -2.91 -2.76
C GLY A 30 11.14 -2.47 -4.13
N ASP A 31 10.69 -1.32 -4.65
CA ASP A 31 11.04 -0.79 -5.97
C ASP A 31 10.75 -1.77 -7.13
N ARG A 32 9.66 -2.54 -7.02
CA ARG A 32 9.20 -3.48 -8.05
C ARG A 32 7.92 -3.01 -8.73
N ASP A 33 7.88 -3.14 -10.05
CA ASP A 33 6.64 -2.95 -10.81
C ASP A 33 5.58 -3.98 -10.41
N VAL A 34 4.33 -3.52 -10.29
CA VAL A 34 3.18 -4.36 -9.90
C VAL A 34 1.93 -4.00 -10.69
N LEU A 35 1.22 -5.02 -11.19
CA LEU A 35 -0.11 -4.87 -11.79
C LEU A 35 -1.19 -5.25 -10.76
N VAL A 36 -1.96 -4.27 -10.32
CA VAL A 36 -3.06 -4.48 -9.36
C VAL A 36 -4.39 -4.56 -10.09
N VAL A 37 -4.99 -5.75 -10.13
CA VAL A 37 -6.33 -5.99 -10.70
C VAL A 37 -7.32 -6.26 -9.58
N MET A 38 -8.17 -5.28 -9.26
CA MET A 38 -9.20 -5.44 -8.23
C MET A 38 -10.48 -4.67 -8.61
N PRO A 39 -11.67 -5.07 -8.12
CA PRO A 39 -12.94 -4.35 -8.36
C PRO A 39 -12.97 -2.92 -7.78
N THR A 40 -13.82 -2.05 -8.29
CA THR A 40 -14.06 -0.73 -7.67
C THR A 40 -14.57 -0.89 -6.24
N GLY A 41 -14.11 -0.06 -5.30
CA GLY A 41 -14.44 -0.16 -3.87
C GLY A 41 -13.61 -1.20 -3.08
N SER A 42 -12.78 -2.01 -3.76
CA SER A 42 -11.94 -3.01 -3.08
C SER A 42 -10.78 -2.43 -2.26
N GLY A 43 -10.45 -1.14 -2.46
CA GLY A 43 -9.34 -0.49 -1.77
C GLY A 43 -8.03 -0.45 -2.56
N LYS A 44 -8.07 -0.45 -3.90
CA LYS A 44 -6.87 -0.29 -4.75
C LYS A 44 -6.04 0.96 -4.42
N SER A 45 -6.70 2.03 -3.97
CA SER A 45 -6.02 3.30 -3.65
C SER A 45 -4.99 3.15 -2.54
N LEU A 46 -5.26 2.27 -1.58
CA LEU A 46 -4.32 1.97 -0.50
C LEU A 46 -2.98 1.45 -1.03
N CYS A 47 -3.00 0.71 -2.15
CA CYS A 47 -1.80 0.08 -2.72
C CYS A 47 -0.76 1.09 -3.23
N TYR A 48 -1.12 2.35 -3.48
CA TYR A 48 -0.16 3.42 -3.80
C TYR A 48 -0.10 4.51 -2.73
N GLN A 49 -1.17 4.75 -1.98
CA GLN A 49 -1.18 5.77 -0.93
C GLN A 49 -0.34 5.37 0.28
N LEU A 50 -0.44 4.12 0.74
CA LEU A 50 0.34 3.68 1.91
C LEU A 50 1.85 3.69 1.59
N PRO A 51 2.34 3.11 0.46
CA PRO A 51 3.73 3.25 0.08
C PRO A 51 4.17 4.71 -0.07
N GLY A 52 3.34 5.56 -0.69
CA GLY A 52 3.65 6.97 -0.87
C GLY A 52 3.76 7.78 0.42
N LEU A 53 3.07 7.37 1.49
CA LEU A 53 3.19 7.98 2.82
C LEU A 53 4.39 7.47 3.61
N MET A 54 4.93 6.31 3.25
CA MET A 54 6.06 5.68 3.93
C MET A 54 7.42 6.07 3.32
N ARG A 55 7.43 6.65 2.12
CA ARG A 55 8.65 7.14 1.47
C ARG A 55 8.85 8.63 1.76
N ASP A 56 10.11 9.04 1.79
CA ASP A 56 10.51 10.45 1.90
C ASP A 56 10.51 11.18 0.52
N ASP A 57 9.87 10.58 -0.49
CA ASP A 57 9.81 11.07 -1.87
C ASP A 57 8.38 11.38 -2.34
N LEU A 58 8.25 11.91 -3.56
CA LEU A 58 6.96 12.29 -4.13
C LEU A 58 6.34 11.13 -4.91
N THR A 59 5.11 10.75 -4.53
CA THR A 59 4.27 9.85 -5.33
C THR A 59 3.43 10.62 -6.36
N ILE A 60 3.39 10.15 -7.61
CA ILE A 60 2.56 10.69 -8.70
C ILE A 60 1.42 9.71 -9.02
N VAL A 61 0.20 10.23 -9.20
CA VAL A 61 -1.04 9.46 -9.46
C VAL A 61 -1.80 10.05 -10.64
#